data_AF-F0ST72-F1
#
_entry.id   AF-F0ST72-F1
#
_cell.length_a   1.000
_cell.length_b   1.000
_cell.length_c   1.000
_cell.angle_alpha   90.00
_cell.angle_beta   90.00
_cell.angle_gamma   90.00
#
_symmetry.space_group_name_H-M   'P 1'
#
loop_
_entity.id
_entity.type
_entity.pdbx_description
1 polymer ?
#
loop_
_entity_poly.entity_id
_entity_poly.type
_entity_poly.pdbx_seq_one_letter_code
_entity_poly.pdbx_strand_id
1 'polypeptide(L)'
;MKQVFSIICYVFAGWMLATSSMFCFMKTDEFIPNVPPLFFFAATFGLVLLPGLLALLIGLRIAPNKNWQRDVGGTVCGGAGAGSLVAFNIFSMLRNPEVQKELPNLAETFGNYPAGLTYLSVLGLIGGVLLYRGLRKEKQNEQGLPKPETNPSRTTHPDAAAGTTGDAAIQ
;
A
#
# COMPACT_ATOMS: atom_id res chain seq x y z
N MET A 1 5.89 9.62 -18.33
CA MET A 1 4.43 9.36 -18.42
C MET A 1 4.01 7.97 -17.91
N LYS A 2 4.59 6.85 -18.38
CA LYS A 2 4.21 5.49 -17.93
C LYS A 2 4.32 5.25 -16.41
N GLN A 3 5.33 5.83 -15.76
CA GLN A 3 5.51 5.75 -14.29
C GLN A 3 4.39 6.48 -13.52
N VAL A 4 4.04 7.71 -13.94
CA VAL A 4 2.98 8.50 -13.31
C VAL A 4 1.63 7.76 -13.42
N PHE A 5 1.34 7.18 -14.59
CA PHE A 5 0.13 6.39 -14.79
C PHE A 5 0.09 5.14 -13.90
N SER A 6 1.22 4.45 -13.73
CA SER A 6 1.33 3.30 -12.81
C SER A 6 1.02 3.70 -11.36
N ILE A 7 1.55 4.83 -10.88
CA ILE A 7 1.27 5.36 -9.54
C ILE A 7 -0.23 5.62 -9.37
N ILE A 8 -0.87 6.28 -10.36
CA ILE A 8 -2.32 6.55 -10.32
C ILE A 8 -3.11 5.24 -10.22
N CYS A 9 -2.73 4.20 -10.96
CA CYS A 9 -3.36 2.88 -10.86
C CYS A 9 -3.21 2.25 -9.47
N TYR A 10 -2.03 2.36 -8.83
CA TYR A 10 -1.83 1.86 -7.48
C TYR A 10 -2.66 2.63 -6.44
N VAL A 11 -2.75 3.96 -6.56
CA VAL A 11 -3.59 4.79 -5.68
C VAL A 11 -5.06 4.41 -5.85
N PHE A 12 -5.53 4.28 -7.09
CA PHE A 12 -6.91 3.88 -7.39
C PHE A 12 -7.23 2.46 -6.88
N ALA A 13 -6.29 1.53 -7.02
CA ALA A 13 -6.43 0.17 -6.50
C ALA A 13 -6.51 0.16 -4.96
N GLY A 14 -5.65 0.94 -4.29
CA GLY A 14 -5.70 1.09 -2.83
C GLY A 14 -7.01 1.70 -2.35
N TRP A 15 -7.51 2.73 -3.05
CA TRP A 15 -8.81 3.34 -2.75
C TRP A 15 -9.95 2.35 -2.92
N MET A 16 -9.98 1.60 -4.03
CA MET A 16 -11.00 0.56 -4.26
C MET A 16 -10.96 -0.54 -3.20
N LEU A 17 -9.77 -0.98 -2.78
CA LEU A 17 -9.62 -1.94 -1.70
C LEU A 17 -10.16 -1.39 -0.37
N ALA A 18 -9.86 -0.13 -0.03
CA ALA A 18 -10.39 0.51 1.16
C ALA A 18 -11.92 0.62 1.12
N THR A 19 -12.48 1.04 -0.01
CA THR A 19 -13.93 1.14 -0.23
C THR A 19 -14.60 -0.23 -0.16
N SER A 20 -14.01 -1.28 -0.75
CA SER A 20 -14.52 -2.66 -0.64
C SER A 20 -14.55 -3.14 0.81
N SER A 21 -13.59 -2.70 1.62
CA SER A 21 -13.52 -3.03 3.04
C SER A 21 -14.65 -2.38 3.82
N MET A 22 -15.02 -1.13 3.49
CA MET A 22 -16.18 -0.46 4.10
C MET A 22 -17.47 -1.24 3.83
N PHE A 23 -17.69 -1.67 2.59
CA PHE A 23 -18.88 -2.43 2.23
C PHE A 23 -19.00 -3.78 2.95
N CYS A 24 -17.88 -4.39 3.37
CA CYS A 24 -17.91 -5.63 4.16
C CYS A 24 -18.50 -5.45 5.57
N PHE A 25 -18.52 -4.22 6.10
CA PHE A 25 -19.12 -3.95 7.41
C PHE A 25 -20.64 -3.77 7.32
N MET A 26 -21.19 -3.49 6.13
CA MET A 26 -22.61 -3.20 5.96
C MET A 26 -23.44 -4.50 5.89
N LYS A 27 -24.64 -4.48 6.47
CA LYS A 27 -25.62 -5.55 6.28
C LYS A 27 -26.17 -5.51 4.86
N THR A 28 -26.25 -6.69 4.25
CA THR A 28 -26.73 -6.92 2.89
C THR A 28 -28.24 -6.66 2.74
N ASP A 29 -28.97 -6.82 3.83
CA ASP A 29 -30.43 -6.89 3.83
C ASP A 29 -31.10 -5.51 3.70
N GLU A 30 -30.37 -4.43 4.01
CA GLU A 30 -30.84 -3.04 3.84
C GLU A 30 -30.77 -2.55 2.39
N PHE A 31 -29.86 -3.09 1.57
CA PHE A 31 -29.62 -2.57 0.22
C PHE A 31 -30.43 -3.27 -0.86
N ILE A 32 -30.64 -4.58 -0.75
CA ILE A 32 -31.47 -5.32 -1.71
C ILE A 32 -32.28 -6.39 -0.96
N PRO A 33 -33.55 -6.13 -0.64
CA PRO A 33 -34.40 -7.14 0.00
C PRO A 33 -34.56 -8.34 -0.94
N ASN A 34 -34.42 -9.56 -0.40
CA ASN A 34 -34.52 -10.87 -1.06
C ASN A 34 -33.30 -11.36 -1.87
N VAL A 35 -32.14 -10.71 -1.78
CA VAL A 35 -30.92 -11.25 -2.38
C VAL A 35 -30.19 -12.14 -1.38
N PRO A 36 -29.80 -13.37 -1.73
CA PRO A 36 -28.98 -14.21 -0.87
C PRO A 36 -27.73 -13.43 -0.41
N PRO A 37 -27.36 -13.44 0.88
CA PRO A 37 -26.22 -12.68 1.39
C PRO A 37 -24.93 -12.94 0.61
N LEU A 38 -24.78 -14.18 0.13
CA LEU A 38 -23.65 -14.63 -0.68
C LEU A 38 -23.59 -13.96 -2.07
N PHE A 39 -24.75 -13.68 -2.69
CA PHE A 39 -24.82 -13.02 -3.99
C PHE A 39 -24.54 -11.51 -3.87
N PHE A 40 -25.03 -10.86 -2.83
CA PHE A 40 -24.67 -9.46 -2.56
C PHE A 40 -23.18 -9.32 -2.23
N PHE A 41 -22.63 -10.24 -1.44
CA PHE A 41 -21.20 -10.28 -1.15
C PHE A 41 -20.40 -10.47 -2.45
N ALA A 42 -20.79 -11.43 -3.29
CA ALA A 42 -20.14 -11.67 -4.59
C ALA A 42 -20.29 -10.48 -5.56
N ALA A 43 -21.44 -9.82 -5.59
CA ALA A 43 -21.69 -8.65 -6.44
C ALA A 43 -20.88 -7.43 -5.98
N THR A 44 -20.82 -7.19 -4.68
CA THR A 44 -20.08 -6.05 -4.10
C THR A 44 -18.56 -6.26 -4.21
N PHE A 45 -18.10 -7.49 -4.00
CA PHE A 45 -16.73 -7.88 -4.33
C PHE A 45 -16.47 -7.78 -5.82
N GLY A 46 -17.37 -8.26 -6.68
CA GLY A 46 -17.22 -8.19 -8.12
C GLY A 46 -17.19 -6.75 -8.65
N LEU A 47 -17.95 -5.84 -8.07
CA LEU A 47 -18.06 -4.47 -8.56
C LEU A 47 -16.97 -3.54 -8.02
N VAL A 48 -16.44 -3.82 -6.82
CA VAL A 48 -15.47 -2.93 -6.14
C VAL A 48 -14.07 -3.56 -6.06
N LEU A 49 -13.96 -4.86 -5.80
CA LEU A 49 -12.68 -5.57 -5.76
C LEU A 49 -12.09 -5.77 -7.17
N LEU A 50 -12.94 -6.12 -8.16
CA LEU A 50 -12.47 -6.44 -9.50
C LEU A 50 -11.80 -5.24 -10.19
N PRO A 51 -12.35 -4.01 -10.16
CA PRO A 51 -11.64 -2.84 -10.70
C PRO A 51 -10.35 -2.53 -9.95
N GLY A 52 -10.33 -2.75 -8.62
CA GLY A 52 -9.13 -2.61 -7.80
C GLY A 52 -8.04 -3.59 -8.22
N LEU A 53 -8.37 -4.87 -8.41
CA LEU A 53 -7.47 -5.91 -8.90
C LEU A 53 -7.00 -5.63 -10.32
N LEU A 54 -7.88 -5.18 -11.21
CA LEU A 54 -7.53 -4.81 -12.59
C LEU A 54 -6.56 -3.63 -12.61
N ALA A 55 -6.81 -2.58 -11.84
CA ALA A 55 -5.91 -1.44 -11.71
C ALA A 55 -4.53 -1.87 -11.18
N LEU A 56 -4.52 -2.81 -10.23
CA LEU A 56 -3.30 -3.38 -9.65
C LEU A 56 -2.51 -4.20 -10.70
N LEU A 57 -3.20 -5.03 -11.49
CA LEU A 57 -2.61 -5.79 -12.60
C LEU A 57 -2.07 -4.89 -13.71
N ILE A 58 -2.80 -3.84 -14.06
CA ILE A 58 -2.38 -2.82 -15.05
C ILE A 58 -1.14 -2.08 -14.54
N GLY A 59 -1.14 -1.66 -13.27
CA GLY A 59 0.00 -1.03 -12.61
C GLY A 59 1.25 -1.91 -12.65
N LEU A 60 1.09 -3.21 -12.40
CA LEU A 60 2.14 -4.24 -12.48
C LEU A 60 2.67 -4.41 -13.90
N ARG A 61 1.78 -4.41 -14.90
CA ARG A 61 2.14 -4.69 -16.29
C ARG A 61 2.90 -3.53 -16.92
N ILE A 62 2.56 -2.30 -16.52
CA ILE A 62 3.15 -1.06 -17.05
C ILE A 62 4.51 -0.78 -16.43
N ALA A 63 4.70 -1.12 -15.15
CA ALA A 63 5.98 -1.05 -14.47
C ALA A 63 6.40 -2.46 -14.06
N PRO A 64 7.07 -3.25 -14.94
CA PRO A 64 7.67 -4.52 -14.59
C PRO A 64 8.89 -4.28 -13.67
N ASN A 65 8.64 -3.74 -12.48
CA ASN A 65 9.65 -3.56 -11.46
C ASN A 65 10.04 -4.93 -10.90
N LYS A 66 11.34 -5.13 -10.66
CA LYS A 66 11.89 -6.34 -10.01
C LYS A 66 11.22 -6.66 -8.65
N ASN A 67 10.59 -5.66 -8.04
CA ASN A 67 10.01 -5.68 -6.70
C ASN A 67 8.49 -5.47 -6.67
N TRP A 68 7.75 -5.92 -7.70
CA TRP A 68 6.28 -5.82 -7.73
C TRP A 68 5.59 -6.30 -6.45
N GLN A 69 6.14 -7.33 -5.80
CA GLN A 69 5.62 -7.88 -4.54
C GLN A 69 5.60 -6.84 -3.40
N ARG A 70 6.60 -5.96 -3.35
CA ARG A 70 6.68 -4.88 -2.35
C ARG A 70 5.62 -3.82 -2.61
N ASP A 71 5.47 -3.41 -3.86
CA ASP A 71 4.55 -2.35 -4.26
C ASP A 71 3.09 -2.80 -4.06
N VAL A 72 2.74 -4.01 -4.54
CA VAL A 72 1.43 -4.63 -4.31
C VAL A 72 1.18 -4.85 -2.82
N GLY A 73 2.15 -5.42 -2.10
CA GLY A 73 2.05 -5.66 -0.67
C GLY A 73 1.77 -4.37 0.10
N GLY A 74 2.46 -3.28 -0.26
CA GLY A 74 2.27 -1.96 0.31
C GLY A 74 0.87 -1.40 0.04
N THR A 75 0.38 -1.49 -1.20
CA THR A 75 -0.98 -1.06 -1.55
C THR A 75 -2.05 -1.84 -0.79
N VAL A 76 -1.91 -3.17 -0.70
CA VAL A 76 -2.87 -4.02 0.00
C VAL A 76 -2.84 -3.76 1.51
N CYS A 77 -1.65 -3.66 2.11
CA CYS A 77 -1.51 -3.27 3.53
C CYS A 77 -2.06 -1.87 3.79
N GLY A 78 -1.83 -0.91 2.89
CA GLY A 78 -2.38 0.44 2.98
C GLY A 78 -3.91 0.45 2.97
N GLY A 79 -4.52 -0.31 2.06
CA GLY A 79 -5.98 -0.50 2.00
C GLY A 79 -6.53 -1.15 3.27
N ALA A 80 -5.88 -2.21 3.78
CA ALA A 80 -6.25 -2.86 5.03
C ALA A 80 -6.10 -1.93 6.25
N GLY A 81 -5.05 -1.10 6.29
CA GLY A 81 -4.82 -0.11 7.34
C GLY A 81 -5.89 0.98 7.33
N ALA A 82 -6.23 1.53 6.16
CA ALA A 82 -7.32 2.47 6.01
C ALA A 82 -8.67 1.86 6.44
N GLY A 83 -8.95 0.62 6.03
CA GLY A 83 -10.14 -0.10 6.46
C GLY A 83 -10.17 -0.38 7.96
N SER A 84 -9.01 -0.60 8.60
CA SER A 84 -8.91 -0.78 10.06
C SER A 84 -9.22 0.50 10.84
N LEU A 85 -8.80 1.67 10.32
CA LEU A 85 -9.20 2.97 10.88
C LEU A 85 -10.70 3.18 10.82
N VAL A 86 -11.34 2.78 9.72
CA VAL A 86 -12.80 2.84 9.58
C VAL A 86 -13.48 1.90 10.58
N ALA A 87 -13.00 0.66 10.69
CA ALA A 87 -13.53 -0.30 11.65
C ALA A 87 -13.47 0.27 13.08
N PHE A 88 -12.32 0.87 13.45
CA PHE A 88 -12.15 1.53 14.74
C PHE A 88 -13.13 2.69 14.96
N ASN A 89 -13.38 3.51 13.93
CA ASN A 89 -14.39 4.58 13.99
C ASN A 89 -15.80 4.03 14.19
N ILE A 90 -16.19 3.01 13.43
CA ILE A 90 -17.48 2.34 13.56
C ILE A 90 -17.62 1.77 14.98
N PHE A 91 -16.60 1.10 15.51
CA PHE A 91 -16.59 0.59 16.87
C PHE A 91 -16.77 1.69 17.91
N SER A 92 -16.10 2.83 17.72
CA SER A 92 -16.20 3.99 18.61
C SER A 92 -17.62 4.58 18.59
N MET A 93 -18.24 4.68 17.42
CA MET A 93 -19.63 5.12 17.26
C MET A 93 -20.61 4.13 17.89
N LEU A 94 -20.41 2.83 17.70
CA LEU A 94 -21.22 1.77 18.31
C LEU A 94 -21.12 1.76 19.83
N ARG A 95 -20.02 2.25 20.43
CA ARG A 95 -19.88 2.31 21.88
C ARG A 95 -20.45 3.60 22.48
N ASN A 96 -20.66 4.64 21.68
CA ASN A 96 -21.14 5.93 22.16
C ASN A 96 -22.68 5.96 22.19
N PRO A 97 -23.32 6.01 23.37
CA PRO A 97 -24.78 6.00 23.48
C PRO A 97 -25.44 7.27 22.93
N GLU A 98 -24.72 8.40 22.84
CA GLU A 98 -25.26 9.62 22.22
C GLU A 98 -25.39 9.46 20.71
N VAL A 99 -24.38 8.86 20.07
CA VAL A 99 -24.41 8.56 18.63
C VAL A 99 -25.49 7.53 18.30
N GLN A 100 -25.68 6.52 19.15
CA GLN A 100 -26.77 5.55 18.97
C GLN A 100 -28.17 6.17 19.10
N LYS A 101 -28.33 7.24 19.89
CA LYS A 101 -29.61 7.95 19.98
C LYS A 101 -29.92 8.73 18.71
N GLU A 102 -28.91 9.34 18.10
CA GLU A 102 -29.07 10.07 16.83
C GLU A 102 -29.16 9.12 15.62
N LEU A 103 -28.52 7.96 15.69
CA LEU A 103 -28.46 6.95 14.63
C LEU A 103 -28.87 5.57 15.18
N PRO A 104 -30.17 5.32 15.42
CA PRO A 104 -30.65 4.09 16.04
C PRO A 104 -30.37 2.83 15.22
N ASN A 105 -30.22 2.97 13.90
CA ASN A 105 -29.98 1.84 12.99
C ASN A 105 -28.51 1.49 12.83
N LEU A 106 -27.58 2.23 13.46
CA LEU A 106 -26.13 2.06 13.24
C LEU A 106 -25.66 0.62 13.52
N ALA A 107 -26.15 0.00 14.59
CA ALA A 107 -25.80 -1.37 14.96
C ALA A 107 -26.36 -2.41 13.98
N GLU A 108 -27.50 -2.11 13.35
CA GLU A 108 -28.13 -2.97 12.36
C GLU A 108 -27.44 -2.85 11.01
N THR A 109 -27.18 -1.63 10.55
CA THR A 109 -26.43 -1.32 9.33
C THR A 109 -25.01 -1.88 9.39
N PHE A 110 -24.30 -1.77 10.53
CA PHE A 110 -22.93 -2.29 10.68
C PHE A 110 -22.86 -3.67 11.38
N GLY A 111 -23.96 -4.42 11.37
CA GLY A 111 -24.08 -5.70 12.08
C GLY A 111 -23.13 -6.80 11.59
N ASN A 112 -22.54 -6.65 10.39
CA ASN A 112 -21.56 -7.58 9.83
C ASN A 112 -20.10 -7.29 10.24
N TYR A 113 -19.91 -6.70 11.42
CA TYR A 113 -18.60 -6.34 11.95
C TYR A 113 -17.57 -7.50 11.96
N PRO A 114 -17.92 -8.76 12.37
CA PRO A 114 -16.99 -9.89 12.32
C PRO A 114 -16.54 -10.25 10.90
N ALA A 115 -17.42 -10.13 9.91
CA ALA A 115 -17.10 -10.39 8.50
C ALA A 115 -16.11 -9.36 7.97
N GLY A 116 -16.34 -8.07 8.27
CA GLY A 116 -15.42 -6.98 7.93
C GLY A 116 -14.04 -7.16 8.58
N LEU A 117 -13.97 -7.53 9.86
CA LEU A 117 -12.71 -7.82 10.55
C LEU A 117 -11.97 -9.02 9.94
N THR A 118 -12.70 -10.09 9.59
CA THR A 118 -12.13 -11.28 8.95
C THR A 118 -11.52 -10.90 7.60
N TYR A 119 -12.24 -10.13 6.79
CA TYR A 119 -11.77 -9.66 5.50
C TYR A 119 -10.52 -8.76 5.61
N LEU A 120 -10.52 -7.79 6.52
CA LEU A 120 -9.35 -6.94 6.78
C LEU A 120 -8.14 -7.76 7.23
N SER A 121 -8.35 -8.78 8.06
CA SER A 121 -7.29 -9.67 8.52
C SER A 121 -6.69 -10.46 7.36
N VAL A 122 -7.53 -11.01 6.47
CA VAL A 122 -7.08 -11.73 5.27
C VAL A 122 -6.30 -10.80 4.34
N LEU A 123 -6.81 -9.60 4.06
CA LEU A 123 -6.08 -8.61 3.24
C LEU A 123 -4.76 -8.20 3.89
N GLY A 124 -4.75 -7.94 5.19
CA GLY A 124 -3.54 -7.60 5.94
C GLY A 124 -2.49 -8.70 5.88
N LEU A 125 -2.90 -9.97 6.01
CA LEU A 125 -2.02 -11.13 5.88
C LEU A 125 -1.46 -11.25 4.46
N ILE A 126 -2.31 -11.14 3.44
CA ILE A 126 -1.89 -11.21 2.03
C ILE A 126 -0.89 -10.08 1.72
N GLY A 127 -1.22 -8.85 2.09
CA GLY A 127 -0.35 -7.68 1.92
C GLY A 127 0.97 -7.85 2.65
N GLY A 128 0.94 -8.32 3.91
CA GLY A 128 2.12 -8.53 4.73
C GLY A 128 3.06 -9.61 4.18
N VAL A 129 2.50 -10.73 3.72
CA VAL A 129 3.28 -11.81 3.09
C VAL A 129 3.95 -11.32 1.79
N LEU A 130 3.22 -10.55 0.97
CA LEU A 130 3.76 -9.96 -0.27
C LEU A 130 4.88 -8.97 0.02
N LEU A 131 4.67 -8.07 0.99
CA LEU A 131 5.65 -7.07 1.39
C LEU A 131 6.92 -7.72 1.96
N TYR A 132 6.77 -8.73 2.82
CA TYR A 132 7.89 -9.50 3.35
C TYR A 132 8.72 -10.19 2.25
N ARG A 133 8.05 -10.83 1.29
CA ARG A 133 8.72 -11.45 0.13
C ARG A 133 9.43 -10.43 -0.74
N GLY A 134 8.80 -9.27 -0.99
CA GLY A 134 9.39 -8.16 -1.74
C GLY A 134 10.67 -7.63 -1.09
N LEU A 135 10.63 -7.35 0.21
CA LEU A 135 11.78 -6.85 0.97
C LEU A 135 12.92 -7.86 1.06
N ARG A 136 12.61 -9.16 1.21
CA ARG A 136 13.64 -10.21 1.26
C ARG A 136 14.40 -10.33 -0.07
N LYS A 137 13.68 -10.23 -1.19
CA LYS A 137 14.27 -10.29 -2.53
C LYS A 137 15.17 -9.07 -2.82
N GLU A 138 14.80 -7.90 -2.31
CA GLU A 138 15.60 -6.67 -2.39
C GLU A 138 16.93 -6.84 -1.64
N LYS A 139 16.88 -7.29 -0.38
CA LYS A 139 18.08 -7.57 0.44
C LYS A 139 19.03 -8.60 -0.19
N GLN A 140 18.49 -9.65 -0.84
CA GLN A 140 19.32 -10.63 -1.54
C GLN A 140 20.03 -10.05 -2.76
N ASN A 141 19.39 -9.14 -3.50
CA ASN A 141 20.03 -8.47 -4.63
C ASN A 141 21.15 -7.53 -4.17
N GLU A 142 21.01 -6.89 -3.01
CA GLU A 142 22.05 -6.04 -2.42
C GLU A 142 23.26 -6.85 -1.89
N GLN A 143 23.02 -8.04 -1.33
CA GLN A 143 24.08 -8.93 -0.86
C GLN A 143 24.83 -9.67 -1.99
N GLY A 144 24.23 -9.77 -3.18
CA GLY A 144 24.85 -10.36 -4.36
C GLY A 144 25.72 -9.40 -5.18
N LEU A 145 25.73 -8.10 -4.87
CA LEU A 145 26.70 -7.17 -5.46
C LEU A 145 28.07 -7.41 -4.78
N PRO A 146 29.17 -7.58 -5.53
CA PRO A 146 30.50 -7.54 -4.93
C PRO A 146 30.63 -6.20 -4.20
N LYS A 147 30.96 -6.26 -2.90
CA LYS A 147 31.33 -5.05 -2.15
C LYS A 147 32.33 -4.29 -3.02
N PRO A 148 32.16 -2.98 -3.27
CA PRO A 148 33.19 -2.21 -3.93
C PRO A 148 34.45 -2.44 -3.09
N GLU A 149 35.43 -3.15 -3.67
CA GLU A 149 36.73 -3.30 -3.03
C GLU A 149 37.19 -1.87 -2.76
N THR A 150 37.17 -1.50 -1.49
CA THR A 150 37.81 -0.31 -0.99
C THR A 150 39.28 -0.50 -1.31
N ASN A 151 39.68 -0.07 -2.50
CA ASN A 151 41.06 -0.13 -2.97
C ASN A 151 41.86 0.78 -2.04
N PRO A 152 42.65 0.24 -1.08
CA PRO A 152 43.38 1.06 -0.12
C PRO A 152 44.60 1.75 -0.75
N SER A 153 44.84 1.53 -2.04
CA SER A 153 46.13 1.82 -2.68
C SER A 153 46.30 3.26 -3.16
N ARG A 154 45.39 4.20 -2.83
CA ARG A 154 45.60 5.62 -3.14
C ARG A 154 46.17 6.40 -1.94
N THR A 155 47.19 5.83 -1.33
CA THR A 155 48.17 6.56 -0.51
C THR A 155 49.54 6.45 -1.19
N THR A 156 49.80 7.35 -2.13
CA THR A 156 51.16 7.75 -2.54
C THR A 156 51.10 9.27 -2.71
N HIS A 157 51.28 10.00 -1.61
CA HIS A 157 52.52 10.64 -1.17
C HIS A 157 52.74 12.03 -1.83
N PRO A 158 53.13 13.05 -1.03
CA PRO A 158 53.45 14.39 -1.50
C PRO A 158 54.86 14.42 -2.10
N ASP A 159 55.12 15.29 -3.08
CA ASP A 159 56.36 16.07 -3.22
C ASP A 159 56.42 16.85 -4.54
N ALA A 160 57.12 17.99 -4.48
CA ALA A 160 57.66 18.84 -5.56
C ALA A 160 56.67 19.83 -6.22
N ALA A 161 56.95 21.13 -6.38
CA ALA A 161 58.18 21.88 -6.15
C ALA A 161 57.88 23.38 -5.99
N ALA A 162 58.73 24.03 -5.20
CA ALA A 162 58.93 25.48 -5.19
C ALA A 162 59.44 25.96 -6.56
N GLY A 163 59.11 27.21 -6.94
CA GLY A 163 59.71 27.85 -8.10
C GLY A 163 59.17 29.24 -8.45
N THR A 164 59.75 30.25 -7.77
CA THR A 164 60.23 31.53 -8.34
C THR A 164 59.24 32.62 -8.82
N THR A 165 59.28 33.71 -8.04
CA THR A 165 59.32 35.15 -8.44
C THR A 165 59.36 35.51 -9.93
N GLY A 166 58.52 36.46 -10.30
CA GLY A 166 58.64 37.25 -11.52
C GLY A 166 57.80 38.53 -11.44
N ASP A 167 58.46 39.63 -11.05
CA ASP A 167 58.01 41.02 -11.21
C ASP A 167 57.58 41.33 -12.65
N ALA A 168 56.55 42.15 -12.81
CA ALA A 168 56.55 43.24 -13.79
C ALA A 168 55.35 44.18 -13.56
N ALA A 169 55.64 45.37 -13.05
CA ALA A 169 54.86 46.57 -13.27
C ALA A 169 54.74 46.87 -14.77
N ILE A 170 53.63 47.47 -15.21
CA ILE A 170 53.54 48.54 -16.22
C ILE A 170 52.13 49.15 -16.10
N GLN A 171 52.15 50.43 -15.69
CA GLN A 171 51.29 51.59 -16.03
C GLN A 171 49.83 51.39 -16.43
#